data_AF-A0A3M2K5H9-F1
#
_entry.id   AF-A0A3M2K5H9-F1
#
_cell.length_a   1.000
_cell.length_b   1.000
_cell.length_c   1.000
_cell.angle_alpha   90.00
_cell.angle_beta   90.00
_cell.angle_gamma   90.00
#
_symmetry.space_group_name_H-M   'P 1'
#
loop_
_entity.id
_entity.type
_entity.pdbx_description
1 polymer ?
#
loop_
_entity_poly.entity_id
_entity_poly.type
_entity_poly.pdbx_seq_one_letter_code
_entity_poly.pdbx_strand_id
1 'polypeptide(L)'
;MRKGPFVGLLAVLMLLGVFFVYLQAGEGKMKMNKQVIEGTLVDTKCYAMGGFLTNDHMSMDGKKLPNCAVACASMGIPVALVDKDGNVHVLAVPAAAYKDWMAKELRLTGMTGKHAPVFIPEKLEVKENGKWVEKQLPGTMM
;
A
#
# COMPACT_ATOMS: atom_id res chain seq x y z
N MET A 1 -61.66 -25.45 5.31
CA MET A 1 -60.89 -24.18 5.20
C MET A 1 -59.62 -24.46 4.42
N ARG A 2 -59.61 -24.15 3.11
CA ARG A 2 -58.52 -24.50 2.18
C ARG A 2 -57.55 -23.32 2.15
N LYS A 3 -56.44 -23.41 2.90
CA LYS A 3 -55.38 -22.37 2.88
C LYS A 3 -54.87 -22.27 1.44
N GLY A 4 -55.10 -21.13 0.80
CA GLY A 4 -54.81 -20.92 -0.62
C GLY A 4 -53.30 -21.01 -0.92
N PRO A 5 -52.93 -21.27 -2.19
CA PRO A 5 -51.55 -21.49 -2.62
C PRO A 5 -50.60 -20.31 -2.32
N PHE A 6 -51.16 -19.13 -2.07
CA PHE A 6 -50.44 -17.92 -1.68
C PHE A 6 -49.69 -18.03 -0.35
N VAL A 7 -50.24 -18.74 0.65
CA VAL A 7 -49.59 -18.85 1.98
C VAL A 7 -48.37 -19.78 1.92
N GLY A 8 -48.42 -20.81 1.06
CA GLY A 8 -47.28 -21.70 0.83
C GLY A 8 -46.13 -21.00 0.09
N LEU A 9 -46.45 -20.18 -0.91
CA LEU A 9 -45.44 -19.43 -1.68
C LEU A 9 -44.68 -18.42 -0.82
N LEU A 10 -45.38 -17.74 0.09
CA LEU A 10 -44.78 -16.74 0.99
C LEU A 10 -43.80 -17.39 2.00
N ALA A 11 -44.16 -18.58 2.52
CA ALA A 11 -43.31 -19.31 3.47
C ALA A 11 -42.02 -19.83 2.80
N VAL A 12 -42.10 -20.27 1.55
CA VAL A 12 -40.94 -20.71 0.76
C VAL A 12 -39.99 -19.55 0.46
N LEU A 13 -40.52 -18.37 0.13
CA LEU A 13 -39.72 -17.16 -0.09
C LEU A 13 -38.99 -16.68 1.17
N MET A 14 -39.64 -16.75 2.34
CA MET A 14 -38.98 -16.43 3.62
C MET A 14 -37.87 -17.43 3.96
N LEU A 15 -38.11 -18.74 3.77
CA LEU A 15 -37.11 -19.77 4.01
C LEU A 15 -35.89 -19.63 3.09
N LEU A 16 -36.11 -19.31 1.81
CA LEU A 16 -35.03 -19.02 0.85
C LEU A 16 -34.23 -17.77 1.25
N GLY A 17 -34.89 -16.72 1.73
CA GLY A 17 -34.23 -15.51 2.22
C GLY A 17 -33.33 -15.76 3.42
N VAL A 18 -33.81 -16.52 4.42
CA VAL A 18 -33.02 -16.88 5.61
C VAL A 18 -31.83 -17.77 5.25
N PHE A 19 -32.01 -18.70 4.30
CA PHE A 19 -30.94 -19.57 3.81
C PHE A 19 -29.86 -18.79 3.04
N PHE A 20 -30.25 -17.77 2.27
CA PHE A 20 -29.32 -16.88 1.55
C PHE A 20 -28.48 -16.03 2.51
N VAL A 21 -29.07 -15.54 3.61
CA VAL A 21 -28.34 -14.82 4.67
C VAL A 21 -27.37 -15.77 5.40
N TYR A 22 -27.76 -17.01 5.66
CA TYR A 22 -26.88 -18.01 6.28
C TYR A 22 -25.71 -18.41 5.38
N LEU A 23 -25.91 -18.47 4.06
CA LEU A 23 -24.86 -18.70 3.07
C LEU A 23 -23.85 -17.54 2.98
N GLN A 24 -24.28 -16.30 3.21
CA GLN A 24 -23.36 -15.15 3.29
C GLN A 24 -22.67 -15.01 4.65
N ALA A 25 -23.20 -15.65 5.71
CA ALA A 25 -22.60 -15.69 7.03
C ALA A 25 -21.49 -16.77 7.15
N GLY A 26 -21.37 -17.65 6.16
CA GLY A 26 -20.30 -18.64 6.07
C GLY A 26 -18.97 -18.02 5.65
N GLU A 27 -17.98 -18.10 6.54
CA GLU A 27 -16.55 -17.82 6.30
C GLU A 27 -16.14 -16.35 6.14
N GLY A 28 -16.36 -15.58 7.21
CA GLY A 28 -15.67 -14.32 7.47
C GLY A 28 -14.17 -14.50 7.77
N LYS A 29 -13.40 -15.17 6.90
CA LYS A 29 -11.97 -14.87 6.80
C LYS A 29 -11.88 -13.59 5.97
N MET A 30 -11.80 -12.45 6.64
CA MET A 30 -11.54 -11.17 5.98
C MET A 30 -10.21 -11.32 5.24
N LYS A 31 -10.25 -11.66 3.95
CA LYS A 31 -9.08 -11.62 3.09
C LYS A 31 -8.70 -10.15 3.02
N MET A 32 -7.70 -9.75 3.83
CA MET A 32 -7.02 -8.47 3.64
C MET A 32 -6.61 -8.42 2.19
N ASN A 33 -7.29 -7.58 1.41
CA ASN A 33 -7.16 -7.57 -0.03
C ASN A 33 -5.78 -6.98 -0.32
N LYS A 34 -4.83 -7.85 -0.69
CA LYS A 34 -3.46 -7.39 -0.96
C LYS A 34 -3.50 -6.42 -2.13
N GLN A 35 -2.89 -5.27 -1.94
CA GLN A 35 -2.78 -4.20 -2.92
C GLN A 35 -1.36 -4.22 -3.50
N VAL A 36 -1.28 -3.94 -4.80
CA VAL A 36 0.00 -3.70 -5.49
C VAL A 36 0.06 -2.22 -5.82
N ILE A 37 1.11 -1.55 -5.34
CA ILE A 37 1.39 -0.15 -5.65
C ILE A 37 2.74 -0.04 -6.38
N GLU A 38 2.82 0.87 -7.34
CA GLU A 38 4.01 1.11 -8.16
C GLU A 38 4.31 2.61 -8.20
N GLY A 39 5.60 2.97 -8.12
CA GLY A 39 5.98 4.37 -8.04
C GLY A 39 7.42 4.61 -7.62
N THR A 40 7.79 5.88 -7.49
CA THR A 40 9.13 6.29 -7.05
C THR A 40 9.20 6.36 -5.53
N LEU A 41 10.24 5.77 -4.94
CA LEU A 41 10.49 5.87 -3.50
C LEU A 41 11.11 7.23 -3.15
N VAL A 42 10.48 7.95 -2.23
CA VAL A 42 10.89 9.28 -1.78
C VAL A 42 10.88 9.38 -0.26
N ASP A 43 11.55 10.38 0.29
CA ASP A 43 11.30 10.81 1.65
C ASP A 43 10.12 11.80 1.68
N THR A 44 9.30 11.69 2.71
CA THR A 44 8.06 12.47 2.81
C THR A 44 8.29 13.97 2.94
N LYS A 45 9.42 14.39 3.53
CA LYS A 45 9.69 15.81 3.80
C LYS A 45 10.05 16.56 2.51
N CYS A 46 11.04 16.07 1.76
CA CYS A 46 11.48 16.71 0.53
C CYS A 46 10.38 16.67 -0.53
N TYR A 47 9.67 15.54 -0.66
CA TYR A 47 8.53 15.47 -1.56
C TYR A 47 7.41 16.47 -1.18
N ALA A 48 7.04 16.58 0.10
CA ALA A 48 6.03 17.54 0.53
C ALA A 48 6.43 19.00 0.32
N MET A 49 7.73 19.32 0.44
CA MET A 49 8.24 20.68 0.27
C MET A 49 8.34 21.13 -1.19
N GLY A 50 8.66 20.22 -2.11
CA GLY A 50 9.01 20.61 -3.48
C GLY A 50 8.79 19.56 -4.56
N GLY A 51 8.11 18.45 -4.25
CA GLY A 51 7.82 17.38 -5.21
C GLY A 51 9.06 16.63 -5.69
N PHE A 52 10.13 16.58 -4.90
CA PHE A 52 11.38 15.97 -5.34
C PHE A 52 11.28 14.44 -5.44
N LEU A 53 11.63 13.89 -6.62
CA LEU A 53 11.62 12.45 -6.92
C LEU A 53 13.02 11.86 -7.10
N THR A 54 14.06 12.69 -7.14
CA THR A 54 15.46 12.28 -7.41
C THR A 54 16.25 12.10 -6.13
N ASN A 55 17.42 11.44 -6.18
CA ASN A 55 18.27 11.31 -4.99
C ASN A 55 19.01 12.61 -4.65
N ASP A 56 19.33 13.40 -5.68
CA ASP A 56 20.01 14.69 -5.55
C ASP A 56 18.97 15.82 -5.55
N HIS A 57 19.19 16.84 -4.71
CA HIS A 57 18.34 18.04 -4.62
C HIS A 57 19.18 19.32 -4.65
N MET A 58 18.50 20.46 -4.80
CA MET A 58 19.09 21.77 -4.56
C MET A 58 18.66 22.27 -3.19
N SER A 59 19.60 22.78 -2.40
CA SER A 59 19.28 23.54 -1.20
C SER A 59 18.60 24.87 -1.56
N MET A 60 17.99 25.52 -0.57
CA MET A 60 17.35 26.83 -0.75
C MET A 60 18.32 27.92 -1.21
N ASP A 61 19.61 27.80 -0.87
CA ASP A 61 20.68 28.69 -1.31
C ASP A 61 21.31 28.26 -2.66
N GLY A 62 20.68 27.32 -3.39
CA GLY A 62 21.07 26.93 -4.74
C GLY A 62 22.29 26.02 -4.81
N LYS A 63 22.68 25.36 -3.71
CA LYS A 63 23.76 24.36 -3.71
C LYS A 63 23.23 22.97 -3.99
N LYS A 64 23.95 22.20 -4.78
CA LYS A 64 23.63 20.78 -5.01
C LYS A 64 23.89 19.98 -3.73
N LEU A 65 22.89 19.23 -3.29
CA LEU A 65 22.95 18.28 -2.20
C LEU A 65 22.90 16.85 -2.78
N PRO A 66 24.06 16.23 -3.05
CA PRO A 66 24.09 14.86 -3.56
C PRO A 66 23.64 13.86 -2.49
N ASN A 67 22.97 12.78 -2.90
CA ASN A 67 22.48 11.72 -2.00
C ASN A 67 21.57 12.22 -0.85
N CYS A 68 20.84 13.30 -1.10
CA CYS A 68 19.98 13.93 -0.09
C CYS A 68 18.86 12.98 0.36
N ALA A 69 18.25 12.26 -0.58
CA ALA A 69 17.17 11.32 -0.25
C ALA A 69 17.67 10.15 0.62
N VAL A 70 18.84 9.58 0.28
CA VAL A 70 19.52 8.55 1.10
C VAL A 70 19.82 9.08 2.51
N ALA A 71 20.34 10.31 2.63
CA ALA A 71 20.63 10.92 3.91
C ALA A 71 19.37 11.12 4.75
N CYS A 72 18.29 11.62 4.15
CA CYS A 72 17.00 11.83 4.81
C CYS A 72 16.40 10.52 5.34
N ALA A 73 16.37 9.47 4.52
CA ALA A 73 15.92 8.14 4.94
C ALA A 73 16.80 7.57 6.08
N SER A 74 18.12 7.77 6.00
CA SER A 74 19.07 7.33 7.03
C SER A 74 18.86 8.03 8.39
N MET A 75 18.39 9.27 8.38
CA MET A 75 17.99 10.00 9.60
C MET A 75 16.62 9.58 10.16
N GLY A 76 15.91 8.67 9.48
CA GLY A 76 14.61 8.18 9.93
C GLY A 76 13.42 9.01 9.44
N ILE A 77 13.60 9.92 8.48
CA ILE A 77 12.47 10.62 7.86
C ILE A 77 11.60 9.57 7.15
N PRO A 78 10.27 9.54 7.38
CA PRO A 78 9.40 8.55 6.77
C PRO A 78 9.51 8.54 5.25
N VAL A 79 9.48 7.35 4.67
CA VAL A 79 9.51 7.14 3.23
C VAL A 79 8.12 6.86 2.68
N ALA A 80 7.91 7.22 1.42
CA ALA A 80 6.66 7.02 0.71
C ALA A 80 6.91 6.58 -0.73
N LEU A 81 5.91 5.92 -1.33
CA LEU A 81 5.86 5.71 -2.77
C LEU A 81 5.00 6.80 -3.41
N VAL A 82 5.51 7.45 -4.46
CA VAL A 82 4.72 8.37 -5.29
C VAL A 82 4.39 7.65 -6.59
N ASP A 83 3.10 7.39 -6.81
CA ASP A 83 2.66 6.70 -8.02
C ASP A 83 2.61 7.63 -9.24
N LYS A 84 2.34 7.05 -10.42
CA LYS A 84 2.26 7.78 -11.69
C LYS A 84 1.17 8.86 -11.73
N ASP A 85 0.17 8.77 -10.85
CA ASP A 85 -0.94 9.70 -10.75
C ASP A 85 -0.67 10.77 -9.67
N GLY A 86 0.50 10.72 -9.04
CA GLY A 86 0.94 11.66 -8.01
C GLY A 86 0.42 11.35 -6.60
N ASN A 87 -0.24 10.20 -6.39
CA ASN A 87 -0.69 9.82 -5.05
C ASN A 87 0.50 9.39 -4.18
N VAL A 88 0.45 9.75 -2.90
CA VAL A 88 1.50 9.48 -1.93
C VAL A 88 1.08 8.34 -1.01
N HIS A 89 1.82 7.24 -1.05
CA HIS A 89 1.61 6.05 -0.23
C HIS A 89 2.70 5.98 0.84
N VAL A 90 2.43 6.50 2.04
CA VAL A 90 3.41 6.47 3.16
C VAL A 90 3.63 5.04 3.62
N LEU A 91 4.88 4.62 3.78
CA LEU A 91 5.24 3.24 4.13
C LEU A 91 5.42 3.09 5.65
N ALA A 92 4.78 2.09 6.23
CA ALA A 92 4.93 1.71 7.63
C ALA A 92 6.17 0.83 7.83
N VAL A 93 7.35 1.42 7.64
CA VAL A 93 8.64 0.72 7.65
C VAL A 93 9.73 1.56 8.32
N PRO A 94 10.82 0.94 8.82
CA PRO A 94 12.01 1.68 9.21
C PRO A 94 12.64 2.36 7.98
N ALA A 95 12.54 3.69 7.89
CA ALA A 95 13.00 4.45 6.72
C ALA A 95 14.48 4.17 6.36
N ALA A 96 15.36 4.05 7.35
CA ALA A 96 16.78 3.77 7.13
C ALA A 96 17.04 2.43 6.43
N ALA A 97 16.13 1.46 6.55
CA ALA A 97 16.23 0.17 5.86
C ALA A 97 15.97 0.28 4.34
N TYR A 98 15.30 1.35 3.91
CA TYR A 98 14.96 1.60 2.50
C TYR A 98 15.94 2.56 1.80
N LYS A 99 16.98 3.04 2.51
CA LYS A 99 17.90 4.06 2.00
C LYS A 99 18.56 3.69 0.66
N ASP A 100 18.88 2.42 0.42
CA ASP A 100 19.57 1.98 -0.81
C ASP A 100 18.62 1.92 -2.03
N TRP A 101 17.32 2.13 -1.79
CA TRP A 101 16.27 2.12 -2.79
C TRP A 101 15.70 3.51 -3.07
N MET A 102 16.21 4.56 -2.43
CA MET A 102 15.74 5.93 -2.63
C MET A 102 15.87 6.37 -4.09
N ALA A 103 14.87 7.10 -4.57
CA ALA A 103 14.74 7.57 -5.94
C ALA A 103 14.68 6.47 -7.02
N LYS A 104 14.47 5.20 -6.65
CA LYS A 104 14.21 4.12 -7.60
C LYS A 104 12.71 3.88 -7.76
N GLU A 105 12.33 3.32 -8.90
CA GLU A 105 10.98 2.81 -9.12
C GLU A 105 10.82 1.45 -8.42
N LEU A 106 9.84 1.35 -7.53
CA LEU A 106 9.50 0.14 -6.81
C LEU A 106 8.08 -0.32 -7.16
N ARG A 107 7.88 -1.62 -7.01
CA ARG A 107 6.57 -2.27 -6.94
C ARG A 107 6.47 -2.95 -5.59
N LEU A 108 5.50 -2.54 -4.79
CA LEU A 108 5.25 -3.10 -3.47
C LEU A 108 3.93 -3.84 -3.47
N THR A 109 3.94 -5.07 -2.95
CA THR A 109 2.70 -5.80 -2.63
C THR A 109 2.53 -5.82 -1.13
N GLY A 110 1.33 -5.53 -0.64
CA GLY A 110 1.08 -5.42 0.79
C GLY A 110 -0.36 -5.04 1.10
N MET A 111 -0.59 -4.35 2.21
CA MET A 111 -1.91 -3.89 2.61
C MET A 111 -1.85 -2.50 3.24
N THR A 112 -2.97 -1.78 3.20
CA THR A 112 -3.13 -0.57 4.00
C THR A 112 -3.45 -0.93 5.45
N GLY A 113 -2.84 -0.22 6.41
CA GLY A 113 -3.05 -0.45 7.84
C GLY A 113 -4.51 -0.27 8.25
N LYS A 114 -5.00 -1.18 9.10
CA LYS A 114 -6.39 -1.14 9.60
C LYS A 114 -6.68 0.08 10.49
N HIS A 115 -5.65 0.61 11.15
CA HIS A 115 -5.78 1.68 12.15
C HIS A 115 -5.08 2.98 11.74
N ALA A 116 -4.38 2.99 10.60
CA ALA A 116 -3.69 4.15 10.07
C ALA A 116 -3.60 4.01 8.54
N PRO A 117 -3.78 5.10 7.77
CA PRO A 117 -3.73 5.09 6.31
C PRO A 117 -2.29 5.05 5.80
N VAL A 118 -1.56 4.01 6.18
CA VAL A 118 -0.17 3.75 5.79
C VAL A 118 -0.06 2.37 5.15
N PHE A 119 0.83 2.23 4.18
CA PHE A 119 1.04 0.99 3.46
C PHE A 119 2.06 0.12 4.18
N ILE A 120 1.70 -1.14 4.44
CA ILE A 120 2.55 -2.16 5.05
C ILE A 120 2.99 -3.10 3.93
N PRO A 121 4.23 -2.98 3.42
CA PRO A 121 4.72 -3.84 2.36
C PRO A 121 5.03 -5.24 2.90
N GLU A 122 4.69 -6.26 2.11
CA GLU A 122 5.01 -7.67 2.35
C GLU A 122 6.00 -8.21 1.31
N LYS A 123 6.05 -7.59 0.13
CA LYS A 123 6.97 -7.92 -0.96
C LYS A 123 7.48 -6.65 -1.62
N LEU A 124 8.77 -6.64 -1.94
CA LEU A 124 9.49 -5.54 -2.59
C LEU A 124 10.06 -6.00 -3.92
N GLU A 125 9.75 -5.28 -4.98
CA GLU A 125 10.37 -5.42 -6.28
C GLU A 125 10.93 -4.07 -6.71
N VAL A 126 12.17 -4.08 -7.21
CA VAL A 126 12.87 -2.90 -7.70
C VAL A 126 12.96 -3.00 -9.21
N LYS A 127 12.70 -1.91 -9.93
CA LYS A 127 12.87 -1.88 -11.38
C LYS A 127 14.35 -1.75 -11.73
N GLU A 128 14.91 -2.80 -12.32
CA GLU A 128 16.30 -2.85 -12.78
C GLU A 128 16.30 -3.22 -14.27
N ASN A 129 16.93 -2.39 -15.12
CA ASN A 129 16.99 -2.61 -16.58
C ASN A 129 15.62 -2.89 -17.23
N GLY A 130 14.59 -2.17 -16.78
CA GLY A 130 13.21 -2.31 -17.28
C GLY A 130 12.47 -3.57 -16.81
N LYS A 131 13.06 -4.38 -15.93
CA LYS A 131 12.44 -5.58 -15.36
C LYS A 131 12.23 -5.41 -13.85
N TRP A 132 11.15 -5.97 -13.35
CA TRP A 132 10.89 -6.06 -11.91
C TRP A 132 11.73 -7.19 -11.32
N VAL A 133 12.62 -6.85 -10.38
CA VAL A 133 13.46 -7.81 -9.67
C VAL A 133 13.06 -7.82 -8.22
N GLU A 134 12.61 -8.97 -7.73
CA GLU A 134 12.29 -9.17 -6.32
C GLU A 134 13.56 -9.01 -5.47
N LYS A 135 13.47 -8.17 -4.44
CA LYS A 135 14.52 -7.98 -3.44
C LYS A 135 13.99 -8.36 -2.08
N GLN A 136 14.90 -8.70 -1.17
CA GLN A 136 14.53 -8.96 0.20
C GLN A 136 13.90 -7.71 0.81
N LEU A 137 12.75 -7.89 1.46
CA LEU A 137 12.08 -6.80 2.17
C LEU A 137 12.99 -6.33 3.32
N PRO A 138 13.45 -5.07 3.33
CA PRO A 138 14.41 -4.61 4.32
C PRO A 138 13.69 -4.18 5.60
N GLY A 139 14.37 -4.34 6.74
CA GLY A 139 13.83 -3.92 8.05
C GLY A 139 12.69 -4.80 8.57
N THR A 140 12.56 -6.03 8.07
CA THR A 140 11.63 -7.03 8.62
C THR A 140 12.06 -7.43 10.03
N MET A 141 11.45 -6.80 11.02
CA MET A 141 11.23 -7.39 12.33
C MET A 141 9.72 -7.57 12.47
N MET A 142 9.20 -8.64 11.88
CA MET A 142 7.91 -9.21 12.25
C MET A 142 8.16 -10.63 12.71
#